data_AF-A0A7I0J4J3-F1
#
_entry.id   AF-A0A7I0J4J3-F1
#
_cell.length_a   1.000
_cell.length_b   1.000
_cell.length_c   1.000
_cell.angle_alpha   90.00
_cell.angle_beta   90.00
_cell.angle_gamma   90.00
#
_symmetry.space_group_name_H-M   'P 1'
#
loop_
_entity.id
_entity.type
_entity.pdbx_description
1 polymer ?
#
loop_
_entity_poly.entity_id
_entity_poly.type
_entity_poly.pdbx_seq_one_letter_code
_entity_poly.pdbx_strand_id
1 'polypeptide(L)'
;MLYARVSSKEQEKEGFSIPAQCKLLRDYALQQRFEIVQEFIDVETAKTSGRPNFTEMVKYLRKHPGIRSVLVEKTDRLYRNLKDWVT
;
A
#
# COMPACT_ATOMS: atom_id res chain seq x y z
N MET A 1 -8.01 -2.13 4.47
CA MET A 1 -7.02 -2.78 3.56
C MET A 1 -5.67 -2.10 3.69
N LEU A 2 -4.59 -2.81 3.46
CA LEU A 2 -3.23 -2.28 3.56
C LEU A 2 -2.55 -2.33 2.19
N TYR A 3 -1.97 -1.22 1.76
CA TYR A 3 -1.19 -1.13 0.53
C TYR A 3 0.18 -0.53 0.81
N ALA A 4 1.23 -1.31 0.54
CA ALA A 4 2.61 -0.90 0.64
C ALA A 4 3.27 -0.98 -0.74
N ARG A 5 4.15 -0.02 -1.04
CA ARG A 5 5.00 -0.07 -2.23
C ARG A 5 6.42 0.19 -1.81
N VAL A 6 7.36 -0.57 -2.32
CA VAL A 6 8.76 -0.54 -1.87
C VAL A 6 9.66 -0.72 -3.07
N SER A 7 10.64 0.16 -3.23
CA SER A 7 11.59 0.04 -4.33
C SER A 7 12.87 -0.64 -3.83
N SER A 8 13.49 -1.52 -4.62
CA SER A 8 14.80 -2.12 -4.27
C SER A 8 15.82 -1.04 -3.91
N LYS A 9 15.79 0.09 -4.60
CA LYS A 9 16.65 1.25 -4.34
C LYS A 9 16.42 1.90 -2.98
N GLU A 10 15.17 1.89 -2.48
CA GLU A 10 14.82 2.35 -1.13
C GLU A 10 15.24 1.31 -0.08
N GLN A 11 15.07 0.02 -0.35
CA GLN A 11 15.63 -1.05 0.49
C GLN A 11 17.15 -0.91 0.67
N GLU A 12 17.88 -0.64 -0.42
CA GLU A 12 19.34 -0.52 -0.42
C GLU A 12 19.82 0.75 0.29
N LYS A 13 19.13 1.89 0.11
CA LYS A 13 19.51 3.17 0.73
C LYS A 13 19.18 3.24 2.22
N GLU A 14 18.03 2.73 2.59
CA GLU A 14 17.43 2.97 3.88
C GLU A 14 17.66 1.79 4.85
N GLY A 15 18.11 0.63 4.35
CA GLY A 15 18.38 -0.56 5.15
C GLY A 15 17.12 -1.19 5.76
N PHE A 16 15.94 -0.65 5.45
CA PHE A 16 14.66 -1.14 5.92
C PHE A 16 14.20 -2.31 5.05
N SER A 17 14.32 -3.53 5.59
CA SER A 17 13.76 -4.74 5.00
C SER A 17 12.24 -4.62 4.87
N ILE A 18 11.66 -5.11 3.75
CA ILE A 18 10.20 -5.22 3.54
C ILE A 18 9.43 -5.77 4.74
N PRO A 19 9.88 -6.84 5.43
CA PRO A 19 9.22 -7.33 6.64
C PRO A 19 9.15 -6.30 7.77
N ALA A 20 10.13 -5.39 7.91
CA ALA A 20 10.11 -4.35 8.93
C ALA A 20 9.03 -3.30 8.63
N GLN A 21 8.94 -2.85 7.37
CA GLN A 21 7.90 -1.90 6.95
C GLN A 21 6.50 -2.50 7.06
N CYS A 22 6.32 -3.75 6.62
CA CYS A 22 5.06 -4.47 6.76
C CYS A 22 4.67 -4.63 8.23
N LYS A 23 5.62 -4.98 9.10
CA LYS A 23 5.38 -5.09 10.54
C LYS A 23 4.96 -3.74 11.14
N LEU A 24 5.58 -2.64 10.72
CA LEU A 24 5.26 -1.30 11.21
C LEU A 24 3.86 -0.85 10.77
N LEU A 25 3.49 -1.10 9.51
CA LEU A 25 2.14 -0.82 9.01
C LEU A 25 1.07 -1.69 9.69
N ARG A 26 1.40 -2.95 9.95
CA ARG A 26 0.50 -3.90 10.63
C ARG A 26 0.32 -3.53 12.10
N ASP A 27 1.38 -3.12 12.77
CA ASP A 27 1.33 -2.61 14.15
C ASP A 27 0.48 -1.34 14.22
N TYR A 28 0.67 -0.39 13.29
CA TYR A 28 -0.16 0.81 13.19
C TYR A 28 -1.64 0.48 12.96
N ALA A 29 -1.95 -0.45 12.05
CA ALA A 29 -3.32 -0.90 11.83
C ALA A 29 -3.93 -1.54 13.09
N LEU A 30 -3.15 -2.33 13.84
CA LEU A 30 -3.58 -2.93 15.10
C LEU A 30 -3.85 -1.85 16.17
N GLN A 31 -2.94 -0.88 16.32
CA GLN A 31 -3.05 0.25 17.23
C GLN A 31 -4.32 1.08 16.95
N GLN A 32 -4.62 1.31 15.67
CA GLN A 32 -5.80 2.04 15.22
C GLN A 32 -7.08 1.20 15.19
N ARG A 33 -7.02 -0.09 15.61
CA ARG A 33 -8.13 -1.06 15.54
C ARG A 33 -8.73 -1.20 14.13
N PHE A 34 -7.89 -1.07 13.10
CA PHE A 34 -8.30 -1.37 11.73
C PHE A 34 -8.22 -2.87 11.48
N GLU A 35 -9.29 -3.43 10.93
CA GLU A 35 -9.28 -4.80 10.44
C GLU A 35 -8.61 -4.86 9.06
N ILE A 36 -7.48 -5.55 8.98
CA ILE A 36 -6.76 -5.74 7.73
C ILE A 36 -7.43 -6.89 6.96
N VAL A 37 -8.40 -6.54 6.13
CA VAL A 37 -9.10 -7.51 5.26
C VAL A 37 -8.15 -8.12 4.22
N GLN A 38 -7.22 -7.33 3.70
CA GLN A 38 -6.26 -7.75 2.70
C GLN A 38 -5.04 -6.82 2.66
N GLU A 39 -3.89 -7.40 2.35
CA GLU A 39 -2.58 -6.73 2.25
C GLU A 39 -2.06 -6.83 0.81
N PHE A 40 -1.65 -5.70 0.24
CA PHE A 40 -1.12 -5.58 -1.11
C PHE A 40 0.27 -4.94 -1.06
N ILE A 41 1.28 -5.62 -1.60
CA ILE A 41 2.66 -5.16 -1.53
C ILE A 41 3.26 -5.14 -2.95
N ASP A 42 3.52 -3.96 -3.47
CA ASP A 42 4.22 -3.79 -4.75
C ASP A 42 5.73 -3.59 -4.51
N VAL A 43 6.54 -4.54 -4.96
CA VAL A 43 8.00 -4.43 -4.92
C VAL A 43 8.51 -3.99 -6.29
N GLU A 44 8.97 -2.74 -6.38
CA GLU A 44 9.60 -2.20 -7.57
C GLU A 44 11.08 -2.58 -7.59
N THR A 45 11.48 -3.45 -8.50
CA THR A 45 12.87 -3.88 -8.66
C THR A 45 13.47 -3.28 -9.91
N ALA A 46 14.81 -3.30 -10.05
CA ALA A 46 15.48 -2.83 -11.26
C ALA A 46 15.03 -3.56 -12.55
N LYS A 47 14.41 -4.74 -12.42
CA LYS A 47 13.88 -5.53 -13.54
C LYS A 47 12.37 -5.42 -13.72
N THR A 48 11.62 -5.08 -12.67
CA THR A 48 10.16 -5.07 -12.67
C THR A 48 9.67 -3.76 -12.11
N SER A 49 9.21 -2.89 -13.00
CA SER A 49 8.47 -1.68 -12.63
C SER A 49 6.99 -1.92 -12.94
N GLY A 50 6.13 -1.64 -11.97
CA GLY A 50 4.69 -1.87 -12.10
C GLY A 50 3.93 -1.68 -10.80
N ARG A 51 2.60 -1.65 -10.93
CA ARG A 51 1.65 -1.61 -9.80
C ARG A 51 0.56 -2.70 -9.94
N PRO A 52 0.94 -3.98 -10.13
CA PRO A 52 -0.03 -5.06 -10.27
C PRO A 52 -0.94 -5.16 -9.03
N ASN A 53 -0.38 -5.00 -7.83
CA ASN A 53 -1.15 -5.13 -6.60
C ASN A 53 -2.09 -3.95 -6.37
N PHE A 54 -1.70 -2.74 -6.78
CA PHE A 54 -2.62 -1.60 -6.78
C PHE A 54 -3.85 -1.86 -7.66
N THR A 55 -3.64 -2.43 -8.86
CA THR A 55 -4.74 -2.73 -9.78
C THR A 55 -5.68 -3.77 -9.19
N GLU A 56 -5.13 -4.82 -8.58
CA GLU A 56 -5.93 -5.84 -7.89
C GLU A 56 -6.66 -5.27 -6.66
N MET A 57 -6.02 -4.39 -5.89
CA MET A 57 -6.66 -3.67 -4.78
C MET A 57 -7.87 -2.86 -5.26
N VAL A 58 -7.76 -2.12 -6.36
CA VAL A 58 -8.89 -1.34 -6.93
C VAL A 58 -10.02 -2.26 -7.38
N LYS A 59 -9.71 -3.38 -8.03
CA LYS A 59 -10.73 -4.38 -8.38
C LYS A 59 -11.40 -4.98 -7.15
N TYR A 60 -10.64 -5.23 -6.10
CA TYR A 60 -11.15 -5.77 -4.85
C TYR A 60 -12.07 -4.77 -4.14
N LEU A 61 -11.67 -3.51 -4.06
CA LEU A 61 -12.51 -2.42 -3.53
C LEU A 61 -13.84 -2.29 -4.30
N ARG A 62 -13.80 -2.40 -5.64
CA ARG A 62 -15.02 -2.41 -6.47
C ARG A 62 -15.95 -3.59 -6.16
N LYS A 63 -15.40 -4.76 -5.82
CA LYS A 63 -16.18 -5.95 -5.43
C LYS A 63 -16.67 -5.89 -3.98
N HIS A 64 -15.98 -5.15 -3.11
CA HIS A 64 -16.25 -5.08 -1.68
C HIS A 64 -16.51 -3.64 -1.22
N PRO A 65 -17.70 -3.07 -1.50
CA PRO A 65 -18.09 -1.73 -1.04
C PRO A 65 -18.11 -1.54 0.49
N GLY A 66 -18.01 -2.61 1.28
CA GLY A 66 -17.90 -2.54 2.74
C GLY A 66 -16.54 -2.02 3.24
N ILE A 67 -15.52 -1.97 2.37
CA ILE A 67 -14.19 -1.53 2.74
C ILE A 67 -14.10 -0.02 2.55
N ARG A 68 -14.10 0.72 3.67
CA ARG A 68 -14.07 2.21 3.66
C ARG A 68 -12.68 2.82 3.88
N SER A 69 -11.71 2.00 4.28
CA SER A 69 -10.39 2.49 4.69
C SER A 69 -9.27 1.71 4.02
N VAL A 70 -8.36 2.44 3.38
CA VAL A 70 -7.11 1.92 2.82
C VAL A 70 -5.96 2.59 3.56
N LEU A 71 -5.08 1.78 4.11
CA LEU A 71 -3.92 2.19 4.88
C LEU A 71 -2.71 2.10 3.97
N VAL A 72 -2.00 3.22 3.82
CA VAL A 72 -0.80 3.33 2.97
C VAL A 72 0.34 3.98 3.72
N GLU A 73 1.57 3.54 3.46
CA GLU A 73 2.77 4.06 4.14
C GLU A 73 3.00 5.55 3.89
N LYS A 74 2.77 6.00 2.65
CA LYS A 74 2.79 7.40 2.25
C LYS A 74 1.67 7.67 1.27
N THR A 75 0.86 8.68 1.54
CA THR A 75 -0.19 9.19 0.65
C THR A 75 0.37 9.69 -0.70
N ASP A 76 1.65 10.09 -0.73
CA ASP A 76 2.40 10.44 -1.96
C ASP A 76 2.44 9.29 -2.99
N ARG A 77 2.36 8.03 -2.52
CA ARG A 77 2.32 6.85 -3.41
C ARG A 77 0.93 6.56 -3.96
N LEU A 78 -0.12 7.19 -3.43
CA LEU A 78 -1.51 7.07 -3.89
C LEU A 78 -1.90 8.19 -4.88
N TYR A 79 -1.27 9.36 -4.78
CA TYR A 79 -1.68 10.56 -5.53
C TYR A 79 -0.51 11.17 -6.31
N ARG A 80 -0.62 11.23 -7.65
CA ARG A 80 0.08 12.27 -8.44
C ARG A 80 -0.82 13.49 -8.68
N ASN A 81 -2.13 13.38 -8.44
CA ASN A 81 -3.09 14.47 -8.58
C ASN A 81 -4.22 14.30 -7.57
N LEU A 82 -4.34 15.26 -6.66
CA LEU A 82 -5.47 15.43 -5.72
C LEU A 82 -6.76 15.91 -6.43
N LYS A 83 -6.93 15.53 -7.71
CA LYS A 83 -7.98 16.07 -8.59
C LYS A 83 -9.12 15.10 -8.87
N ASP A 84 -9.16 13.97 -8.16
CA ASP A 84 -10.15 12.90 -8.32
C ASP A 84 -10.97 12.67 -7.04
N TRP A 85 -11.15 13.71 -6.21
CA TRP A 85 -11.83 13.61 -4.91
C TRP A 85 -13.29 14.06 -4.92
N VAL A 86 -13.80 14.63 -6.02
CA VAL A 86 -15.21 15.07 -6.12
C VAL A 86 -15.70 14.94 -7.55
N THR A 87 -16.51 13.92 -7.83
CA THR A 87 -17.78 14.03 -8.57
C THR A 87 -18.63 12.81 -8.24
#